data_AF-A0A5B9D0M7-F1
#
_entry.id   AF-A0A5B9D0M7-F1
#
_cell.length_a   1.000
_cell.length_b   1.000
_cell.length_c   1.000
_cell.angle_alpha   90.00
_cell.angle_beta   90.00
_cell.angle_gamma   90.00
#
_symmetry.space_group_name_H-M   'P 1'
#
loop_
_entity.id
_entity.type
_entity.pdbx_description
1 polymer ?
#
loop_
_entity_poly.entity_id
_entity_poly.type
_entity_poly.pdbx_seq_one_letter_code
_entity_poly.pdbx_strand_id
1 'polypeptide(L)'
;MTSLQTSVEVELQVPLVYQDKDGKESTRQKLIFYRPNFKQARQLAVLIGPQLAKLLLPAVEEDKIPLSNDVLIAKLCEALFTHEAMEGITALLAEMSHESVELINRLDIVDLMAVFKVFFAFFPKHQSPMPDNLEQN
;
A
#
# COMPACT_ATOMS: atom_id res chain seq x y z
N MET A 1 -10.84 -1.28 22.04
CA MET A 1 -11.60 -1.12 20.78
C MET A 1 -10.68 -0.46 19.78
N THR A 2 -10.20 -1.17 18.75
CA THR A 2 -9.41 -0.55 17.68
C THR A 2 -10.33 0.35 16.87
N SER A 3 -10.10 1.66 16.93
CA SER A 3 -10.83 2.62 16.08
C SER A 3 -10.54 2.28 14.62
N LEU A 4 -11.57 2.31 13.77
CA LEU A 4 -11.40 2.06 12.35
C LEU A 4 -10.63 3.24 11.77
N GLN A 5 -9.38 3.02 11.39
CA GLN A 5 -8.59 4.04 10.71
C GLN A 5 -9.26 4.38 9.37
N THR A 6 -9.66 5.65 9.23
CA THR A 6 -10.36 6.19 8.05
C THR A 6 -9.41 6.86 7.06
N SER A 7 -8.25 7.30 7.55
CA SER A 7 -7.16 7.83 6.74
C SER A 7 -5.81 7.50 7.37
N VAL A 8 -4.79 7.44 6.53
CA VAL A 8 -3.40 7.29 6.93
C VAL A 8 -2.58 8.34 6.19
N GLU A 9 -1.64 8.91 6.91
CA GLU A 9 -0.72 9.90 6.40
C GLU A 9 0.64 9.26 6.09
N VAL A 10 1.23 9.61 4.95
CA VAL A 10 2.55 9.15 4.51
C VAL A 10 3.41 10.37 4.28
N GLU A 11 4.39 10.55 5.16
CA GLU A 11 5.46 11.53 4.96
C GLU A 11 6.37 11.02 3.84
N LEU A 12 6.66 11.88 2.86
CA LEU A 12 7.50 11.58 1.71
C LEU A 12 8.94 11.95 2.03
N GLN A 13 9.87 11.05 1.75
CA GLN A 13 11.31 11.31 1.83
C GLN A 13 11.77 12.21 0.68
N VAL A 14 11.17 12.05 -0.50
CA VAL A 14 11.43 12.89 -1.67
C VAL A 14 10.20 13.77 -1.94
N PRO A 15 10.27 15.09 -1.71
CA PRO A 15 9.16 15.98 -1.98
C PRO A 15 8.75 15.96 -3.45
N LEU A 16 7.45 15.84 -3.71
CA LEU A 16 6.91 15.90 -5.07
C LEU A 16 6.74 17.35 -5.49
N VAL A 17 7.35 17.71 -6.62
CA VAL A 17 7.16 19.01 -7.26
C VAL A 17 6.04 18.89 -8.30
N TYR A 18 5.06 19.79 -8.24
CA TYR A 18 3.91 19.80 -9.15
C TYR A 18 3.41 21.23 -9.42
N GLN A 19 2.63 21.40 -10.48
CA GLN A 19 1.92 22.65 -10.75
C GLN A 19 0.55 22.61 -10.09
N ASP A 20 0.25 23.60 -9.26
CA ASP A 20 -1.08 23.74 -8.68
C ASP A 20 -2.10 24.27 -9.70
N LYS A 21 -3.34 24.49 -9.24
CA LYS A 21 -4.45 24.95 -10.08
C LYS A 21 -4.22 26.34 -10.69
N ASP A 22 -3.31 27.11 -10.12
CA ASP A 22 -2.93 28.45 -10.57
C ASP A 22 -1.68 28.41 -11.48
N GLY A 23 -1.18 27.21 -11.82
CA GLY A 23 0.02 26.99 -12.62
C GLY A 23 1.32 27.28 -11.87
N LYS A 24 1.26 27.49 -10.55
CA LYS A 24 2.44 27.76 -9.73
C LYS A 24 3.09 26.46 -9.28
N GLU A 25 4.41 26.45 -9.27
CA GLU A 25 5.18 25.35 -8.72
C GLU A 25 4.96 25.25 -7.20
N SER A 26 4.49 24.08 -6.78
CA SER A 26 4.19 23.72 -5.40
C SER A 26 4.90 22.40 -5.06
N THR A 27 5.22 22.23 -3.79
CA THR A 27 5.85 21.01 -3.25
C THR A 27 4.92 20.29 -2.30
N ARG A 28 4.88 18.97 -2.43
CA ARG A 28 4.13 18.08 -1.53
C ARG A 28 5.11 17.18 -0.80
N GLN A 29 5.11 17.31 0.53
CA GLN A 29 5.94 16.49 1.42
C GLN A 29 5.17 15.32 2.03
N LYS A 30 3.87 15.23 1.76
CA LYS A 30 2.97 14.31 2.44
C LYS A 30 1.80 13.91 1.55
N LEU A 31 1.42 12.64 1.61
CA LEU A 31 0.19 12.12 1.02
C LEU A 31 -0.76 11.64 2.11
N ILE A 32 -2.05 11.86 1.91
CA ILE A 32 -3.11 11.35 2.78
C ILE A 32 -3.88 10.32 1.98
N PHE A 33 -3.89 9.08 2.44
CA PHE A 33 -4.70 8.02 1.84
C PHE A 33 -5.93 7.80 2.70
N TYR A 34 -7.08 7.68 2.05
CA TYR A 34 -8.34 7.34 2.67
C TYR A 34 -8.60 5.84 2.58
N ARG A 35 -9.35 5.32 3.54
CA ARG A 35 -9.73 3.92 3.59
C ARG A 35 -10.42 3.50 2.28
N PRO A 36 -10.03 2.38 1.65
CA PRO A 36 -10.62 1.96 0.40
C PRO A 36 -12.11 1.66 0.56
N ASN A 37 -12.93 2.22 -0.34
CA ASN A 37 -14.34 1.87 -0.47
C ASN A 37 -14.51 0.52 -1.21
N PHE A 38 -15.75 0.04 -1.36
CA PHE A 38 -16.00 -1.27 -1.98
C PHE A 38 -15.50 -1.35 -3.44
N LYS A 39 -15.60 -0.28 -4.22
CA LYS A 39 -15.09 -0.23 -5.60
C LYS A 39 -13.56 -0.38 -5.61
N GLN A 40 -12.87 0.38 -4.78
CA GLN A 40 -11.41 0.36 -4.63
C GLN A 40 -10.91 -1.00 -4.10
N ALA A 41 -11.62 -1.58 -3.13
CA ALA A 41 -11.32 -2.92 -2.62
C ALA A 41 -11.47 -4.02 -3.69
N ARG A 42 -12.47 -3.90 -4.58
CA ARG A 42 -12.63 -4.81 -5.72
C ARG A 42 -11.52 -4.63 -6.76
N GLN A 43 -11.17 -3.40 -7.10
CA GLN A 43 -10.07 -3.10 -8.01
C GLN A 43 -8.76 -3.69 -7.47
N LEU A 44 -8.49 -3.48 -6.18
CA LEU A 44 -7.39 -4.11 -5.49
C LEU A 44 -7.43 -5.63 -5.66
N ALA A 45 -8.54 -6.28 -5.28
CA ALA A 45 -8.66 -7.73 -5.35
C ALA A 45 -8.42 -8.29 -6.75
N VAL A 46 -8.74 -7.55 -7.82
CA VAL A 46 -8.39 -7.95 -9.19
C VAL A 46 -6.89 -7.81 -9.45
N LEU A 47 -6.27 -6.73 -8.99
CA LEU A 47 -4.84 -6.44 -9.19
C LEU A 47 -3.92 -7.37 -8.39
N ILE A 48 -4.27 -7.69 -7.15
CA ILE A 48 -3.44 -8.50 -6.24
C ILE A 48 -3.92 -9.94 -6.08
N GLY A 49 -5.19 -10.22 -6.40
CA GLY A 49 -5.83 -11.50 -6.08
C GLY A 49 -5.14 -12.72 -6.67
N PRO A 50 -4.83 -12.75 -7.97
CA PRO A 50 -4.15 -13.90 -8.58
C PRO A 50 -2.76 -14.17 -7.96
N GLN A 51 -2.06 -13.11 -7.57
CA GLN A 51 -0.71 -13.11 -7.02
C GLN A 51 -0.74 -13.56 -5.56
N LEU A 52 -1.69 -13.05 -4.78
CA LEU A 52 -2.00 -13.52 -3.44
C LEU A 52 -2.41 -14.99 -3.44
N ALA A 53 -3.28 -15.42 -4.36
CA ALA A 53 -3.67 -16.82 -4.48
C ALA A 53 -2.46 -17.71 -4.74
N LYS A 54 -1.60 -17.36 -5.70
CA LYS A 54 -0.35 -18.09 -5.97
C LYS A 54 0.60 -18.14 -4.78
N LEU A 55 0.63 -17.09 -3.96
CA LEU A 55 1.50 -17.01 -2.78
C LEU A 55 0.95 -17.82 -1.60
N LEU A 56 -0.37 -17.79 -1.40
CA LEU A 56 -1.04 -18.38 -0.25
C LEU A 56 -1.45 -19.84 -0.47
N LEU A 57 -1.82 -20.25 -1.69
CA LEU A 57 -2.20 -21.65 -1.98
C LEU A 57 -1.13 -22.65 -1.54
N PRO A 58 0.16 -22.49 -1.89
CA PRO A 58 1.22 -23.40 -1.43
C PRO A 58 1.41 -23.37 0.09
N ALA A 59 1.24 -22.20 0.72
CA ALA A 59 1.38 -22.06 2.17
C ALA A 59 0.24 -22.75 2.95
N VAL A 60 -0.97 -22.76 2.37
CA VAL A 60 -2.14 -23.45 2.93
C VAL A 60 -2.07 -24.97 2.71
N GLU A 61 -1.53 -25.42 1.56
CA GLU A 61 -1.40 -26.84 1.24
C GLU A 61 -0.25 -27.51 1.99
N GLU A 62 0.85 -26.78 2.25
CA GLU A 62 2.05 -27.39 2.82
C GLU A 62 2.23 -27.21 4.33
N ASP A 63 1.40 -26.40 5.01
CA ASP A 63 1.45 -26.15 6.46
C ASP A 63 2.87 -25.70 6.97
N LYS A 64 3.71 -25.21 6.05
CA LYS A 64 5.18 -25.16 6.22
C LYS A 64 5.79 -23.79 6.38
N ILE A 65 5.03 -22.70 6.23
CA ILE A 65 5.62 -21.36 6.27
C ILE A 65 4.86 -20.50 7.27
N PRO A 66 5.47 -20.13 8.41
CA PRO A 66 5.03 -18.96 9.14
C PRO A 66 5.33 -17.74 8.27
N LEU A 67 4.37 -17.36 7.43
CA LEU A 67 4.45 -16.16 6.62
C LEU A 67 4.34 -14.96 7.57
N SER A 68 5.49 -14.39 7.92
CA SER A 68 5.51 -13.10 8.60
C SER A 68 4.91 -12.04 7.68
N ASN A 69 4.25 -11.04 8.28
CA ASN A 69 3.64 -9.95 7.52
C ASN A 69 4.66 -9.27 6.58
N ASP A 70 5.92 -9.17 6.99
CA ASP A 70 6.98 -8.56 6.19
C ASP A 70 7.32 -9.38 4.94
N VAL A 71 7.34 -10.71 5.04
CA VAL A 71 7.57 -11.61 3.89
C VAL A 71 6.39 -11.56 2.93
N LEU A 72 5.15 -11.52 3.45
CA LEU A 72 3.94 -11.31 2.65
C LEU A 72 3.98 -9.98 1.90
N ILE A 73 4.31 -8.89 2.60
CA ILE A 73 4.42 -7.55 2.01
C ILE A 73 5.51 -7.54 0.94
N ALA A 74 6.69 -8.11 1.19
CA ALA A 74 7.77 -8.15 0.21
C ALA A 74 7.39 -8.93 -1.05
N LYS A 75 6.77 -10.10 -0.90
CA LYS A 75 6.31 -10.94 -2.02
C LYS A 75 5.18 -10.27 -2.80
N LEU A 76 4.31 -9.55 -2.10
CA LEU A 76 3.24 -8.80 -2.73
C LEU A 76 3.79 -7.59 -3.49
N CYS A 77 4.76 -6.85 -2.93
CA CYS A 77 5.49 -5.80 -3.65
C CYS A 77 6.18 -6.34 -4.91
N GLU A 78 6.86 -7.49 -4.85
CA GLU A 78 7.46 -8.14 -6.02
C GLU A 78 6.44 -8.41 -7.13
N ALA A 79 5.25 -8.89 -6.75
CA ALA A 79 4.19 -9.19 -7.69
C ALA A 79 3.49 -7.93 -8.24
N LEU A 80 3.53 -6.84 -7.48
CA LEU A 80 2.92 -5.55 -7.83
C LEU A 80 3.84 -4.65 -8.64
N PHE A 81 5.16 -4.81 -8.54
CA PHE A 81 6.16 -4.10 -9.35
C PHE A 81 6.31 -4.71 -10.76
N THR A 82 5.19 -5.02 -11.40
CA THR A 82 5.14 -5.33 -12.83
C THR A 82 4.50 -4.17 -13.58
N HIS A 83 4.88 -3.92 -14.84
CA HIS A 83 4.37 -2.77 -15.61
C HIS A 83 2.84 -2.71 -15.65
N GLU A 84 2.18 -3.85 -15.85
CA GLU A 84 0.72 -3.96 -15.92
C GLU A 84 0.04 -3.72 -14.57
N ALA A 85 0.60 -4.26 -13.48
CA ALA A 85 0.04 -4.05 -12.14
C ALA A 85 0.25 -2.61 -11.65
N MET A 86 1.38 -1.99 -12.01
CA MET A 86 1.72 -0.63 -11.61
C MET A 86 0.73 0.41 -12.15
N GLU A 87 0.27 0.30 -13.39
CA GLU A 87 -0.74 1.23 -13.94
C GLU A 87 -2.05 1.19 -13.13
N GLY A 88 -2.53 -0.02 -12.84
CA GLY A 88 -3.76 -0.21 -12.05
C GLY A 88 -3.61 0.26 -10.61
N ILE A 89 -2.44 0.03 -10.00
CA ILE A 89 -2.16 0.48 -8.64
C ILE A 89 -2.03 1.99 -8.56
N THR A 90 -1.33 2.63 -9.50
CA THR A 90 -1.21 4.10 -9.53
C THR A 90 -2.60 4.74 -9.59
N ALA A 91 -3.49 4.22 -10.45
CA ALA A 91 -4.87 4.70 -10.53
C ALA A 91 -5.64 4.52 -9.21
N LEU A 92 -5.47 3.37 -8.55
CA LEU A 92 -6.08 3.10 -7.25
C LEU A 92 -5.55 4.05 -6.15
N LEU A 93 -4.24 4.25 -6.08
CA LEU A 93 -3.59 5.14 -5.11
C LEU A 93 -3.99 6.61 -5.33
N ALA A 94 -4.09 7.05 -6.58
CA ALA A 94 -4.60 8.37 -6.94
C ALA A 94 -6.05 8.56 -6.44
N GLU A 95 -6.93 7.58 -6.69
CA GLU A 95 -8.32 7.63 -6.22
C GLU A 95 -8.41 7.65 -4.69
N MET A 96 -7.57 6.87 -4.01
CA MET A 96 -7.51 6.80 -2.54
C MET A 96 -6.89 8.03 -1.89
N SER A 97 -6.07 8.81 -2.60
CA SER A 97 -5.44 10.02 -2.07
C SER A 97 -6.08 11.32 -2.55
N HIS A 98 -7.05 11.21 -3.48
CA HIS A 98 -7.61 12.35 -4.21
C HIS A 98 -6.56 13.17 -4.98
N GLU A 99 -5.50 12.49 -5.39
CA GLU A 99 -4.44 13.06 -6.21
C GLU A 99 -4.56 12.63 -7.67
N SER A 100 -3.75 13.24 -8.53
CA SER A 100 -3.69 12.84 -9.93
C SER A 100 -2.76 11.63 -10.13
N VAL A 101 -3.05 10.84 -11.16
CA VAL A 101 -2.21 9.70 -11.57
C VAL A 101 -0.78 10.16 -11.90
N GLU A 102 -0.65 11.33 -12.53
CA GLU A 102 0.64 11.93 -12.85
C GLU A 102 1.44 12.30 -11.61
N LEU A 103 0.79 12.74 -10.53
CA LEU A 103 1.46 13.04 -9.28
C LEU A 103 1.95 11.76 -8.59
N ILE A 104 1.10 10.71 -8.54
CA ILE A 104 1.48 9.42 -7.96
C ILE A 104 2.61 8.74 -8.74
N ASN A 105 2.62 8.85 -10.06
CA ASN A 105 3.71 8.32 -10.90
C ASN A 105 5.07 8.99 -10.68
N ARG A 106 5.12 10.13 -9.98
CA ARG A 106 6.37 10.82 -9.62
C ARG A 106 6.95 10.35 -8.28
N LEU A 107 6.26 9.46 -7.57
CA LEU A 107 6.76 8.90 -6.32
C LEU A 107 8.08 8.18 -6.56
N ASP A 108 9.06 8.48 -5.72
CA ASP A 108 10.29 7.72 -5.65
C ASP A 108 10.00 6.28 -5.16
N ILE A 109 10.86 5.33 -5.53
CA ILE A 109 10.70 3.92 -5.14
C ILE A 109 10.65 3.74 -3.61
N VAL A 110 11.37 4.57 -2.84
CA VAL A 110 11.35 4.52 -1.37
C VAL A 110 9.99 4.94 -0.83
N ASP A 111 9.43 6.02 -1.37
CA ASP A 111 8.11 6.53 -0.97
C ASP A 111 6.99 5.60 -1.42
N LEU A 112 7.13 4.98 -2.60
CA LEU A 112 6.21 3.97 -3.09
C LEU A 112 6.13 2.77 -2.13
N MET A 113 7.26 2.29 -1.61
CA MET A 113 7.27 1.25 -0.58
C MET A 113 6.58 1.70 0.72
N ALA A 114 6.77 2.95 1.14
CA ALA A 114 6.09 3.50 2.31
C ALA A 114 4.57 3.56 2.12
N VAL A 115 4.11 3.97 0.94
CA VAL A 115 2.69 3.98 0.55
C VAL A 115 2.11 2.56 0.60
N PHE A 116 2.81 1.54 0.09
CA PHE A 116 2.34 0.16 0.17
C PHE A 116 2.22 -0.34 1.61
N LYS A 117 3.18 -0.04 2.49
CA LYS A 117 3.09 -0.42 3.92
C LYS A 117 1.84 0.19 4.58
N VAL A 118 1.61 1.47 4.32
CA VAL A 118 0.44 2.20 4.81
C VAL A 118 -0.86 1.63 4.25
N PHE A 119 -0.87 1.23 2.99
CA PHE A 119 -2.01 0.56 2.39
C PHE A 119 -2.41 -0.71 3.15
N PHE A 120 -1.44 -1.53 3.57
CA PHE A 120 -1.72 -2.72 4.40
C PHE A 120 -2.16 -2.39 5.83
N ALA A 121 -1.85 -1.18 6.34
CA ALA A 121 -2.29 -0.73 7.66
C ALA A 121 -3.82 -0.56 7.76
N PHE A 122 -4.55 -0.42 6.65
CA PHE A 122 -6.01 -0.40 6.64
C PHE A 122 -6.65 -1.76 6.98
N PHE A 123 -5.87 -2.85 6.99
CA PHE A 123 -6.34 -4.22 7.23
C PHE A 123 -5.74 -4.85 8.52
N PRO A 124 -5.84 -4.20 9.70
CA PRO A 124 -5.11 -4.61 10.90
C PRO A 124 -5.57 -5.97 11.46
N LYS A 125 -6.80 -6.41 11.21
CA LYS A 125 -7.30 -7.73 11.66
C LYS A 125 -6.67 -8.93 10.93
N HIS A 126 -5.96 -8.69 9.83
CA HIS A 126 -5.24 -9.72 9.07
C HIS A 126 -3.73 -9.58 9.16
N GLN A 127 -3.24 -8.56 9.89
CA GLN A 127 -1.85 -8.52 10.31
C GLN A 127 -1.72 -9.52 11.46
N SER A 128 -0.89 -10.55 11.30
CA SER A 128 -0.55 -11.42 12.44
C SER A 128 -0.15 -10.51 13.61
N PRO A 129 -0.67 -10.73 14.82
CA PRO A 129 -0.26 -9.95 15.98
C PRO A 129 1.25 -10.07 16.06
N MET A 130 1.92 -8.93 15.97
CA MET A 130 3.33 -8.83 16.32
C MET A 130 3.45 -9.42 17.74
N PRO A 131 4.29 -10.44 17.98
CA PRO A 131 4.43 -10.96 19.33
C PRO A 131 4.95 -9.81 20.21
N ASP A 132 4.09 -9.35 21.14
CA ASP A 132 4.37 -8.35 22.18
C ASP A 132 5.40 -8.87 23.20
N ASN A 133 6.57 -9.31 22.75
CA ASN A 133 7.65 -9.80 23.60
C ASN A 133 9.01 -9.29 23.11
N LEU A 134 9.17 -7.97 23.07
CA LEU A 134 10.48 -7.31 23.13
C LEU A 134 10.43 -6.06 24.02
N GLU A 135 9.73 -6.14 25.15
CA GLU A 135 9.98 -5.23 26.28
C GLU A 135 10.49 -6.02 27.49
N GLN A 136 11.75 -5.71 27.84
CA GLN A 136 12.38 -5.75 29.16
C GLN A 136 12.88 -7.10 29.70
N ASN A 137 14.17 -7.34 29.49
CA ASN A 137 15.09 -7.80 30.54
C ASN A 137 16.14 -6.71 30.77
#